data_AF-A0A1Y3BIX0-F1
#
_entry.id   AF-A0A1Y3BIX0-F1
#
_cell.length_a   1.000
_cell.length_b   1.000
_cell.length_c   1.000
_cell.angle_alpha   90.00
_cell.angle_beta   90.00
_cell.angle_gamma   90.00
#
_symmetry.space_group_name_H-M   'P 1'
#
loop_
_entity.id
_entity.type
_entity.pdbx_description
1 polymer ?
#
loop_
_entity_poly.entity_id
_entity_poly.type
_entity_poly.pdbx_seq_one_letter_code
_entity_poly.pdbx_strand_id
1 'polypeptide(L)'
;MDHAANLYAGGSNWLFQLNSSLSVIESVRTGPIPDSPLCSPTDCSGVDESTIQLRNNINKVLVVDEHICGTVHQGACRKHRLGAIIQSDELLPLPVAANDENSSTLAFVGPSRYNGNIIQPVLYVAVTDSRLGPYRDMVPAISSRSLESGQRYLSIIEKSFSDTAKVDIEIHMKDYFLVNYIYGFSTPDFVYFATVQKRSHLRALEEWGFHSRLARVCQSDPTYNTYAEVTVECVGPDGQQYSLLQDAALIEAGNELAHSLRVKPRSKLFVGAFSAAIEHTSTPDTRSAICIYTLQEIEQKFAQNIHMCYNGSITTRNMDYIAGNIPNCPAKVCPS
;
A
#
# COMPACT_ATOMS: atom_id res chain seq x y z
N MET A 1 -8.87 -33.82 5.06
CA MET A 1 -9.57 -32.98 6.04
C MET A 1 -10.01 -31.75 5.30
N ASP A 2 -11.32 -31.57 5.10
CA ASP A 2 -11.87 -30.35 4.52
C ASP A 2 -11.45 -29.18 5.41
N HIS A 3 -10.56 -28.32 4.92
CA HIS A 3 -10.49 -26.97 5.45
C HIS A 3 -11.80 -26.31 5.05
N ALA A 4 -12.80 -26.31 5.92
CA ALA A 4 -13.97 -25.47 5.73
C ALA A 4 -13.45 -24.04 5.53
N ALA A 5 -13.54 -23.54 4.29
CA ALA A 5 -13.03 -22.23 3.95
C ALA A 5 -13.91 -21.18 4.62
N ASN A 6 -13.47 -20.70 5.79
CA ASN A 6 -14.08 -19.56 6.44
C ASN A 6 -13.78 -18.32 5.61
N LEU A 7 -14.83 -17.53 5.34
CA LEU A 7 -14.73 -16.24 4.70
C LEU A 7 -14.76 -15.17 5.79
N TYR A 8 -13.98 -14.12 5.63
CA TYR A 8 -13.95 -13.00 6.58
C TYR A 8 -14.32 -11.72 5.84
N ALA A 9 -15.18 -10.90 6.43
CA ALA A 9 -15.59 -9.63 5.87
C ALA A 9 -15.49 -8.52 6.90
N GLY A 10 -14.74 -7.47 6.57
CA GLY A 10 -14.67 -6.23 7.33
C GLY A 10 -15.62 -5.19 6.73
N GLY A 11 -16.29 -4.43 7.58
CA GLY A 11 -17.16 -3.35 7.15
C GLY A 11 -17.09 -2.15 8.08
N SER A 12 -18.05 -1.24 7.94
CA SER A 12 -18.24 -0.15 8.90
C SER A 12 -18.83 -0.71 10.19
N ASN A 13 -18.14 -0.53 11.30
CA ASN A 13 -18.53 -0.93 12.66
C ASN A 13 -18.65 -2.44 12.92
N TRP A 14 -18.29 -3.27 11.95
CA TRP A 14 -18.50 -4.71 12.02
C TRP A 14 -17.38 -5.51 11.37
N LEU A 15 -17.17 -6.69 11.94
CA LEU A 15 -16.35 -7.76 11.41
C LEU A 15 -17.19 -9.04 11.40
N PHE A 16 -17.13 -9.81 10.32
CA PHE A 16 -17.89 -11.04 10.15
C PHE A 16 -16.97 -12.21 9.80
N GLN A 17 -17.30 -13.38 10.35
CA GLN A 17 -16.80 -14.67 9.91
C GLN A 17 -17.98 -15.43 9.32
N LEU A 18 -17.85 -15.90 8.08
CA LEU A 18 -18.88 -16.57 7.31
C LEU A 18 -18.41 -17.96 6.88
N ASN A 19 -19.37 -18.85 6.63
CA ASN A 19 -19.08 -20.13 5.99
C ASN A 19 -19.01 -19.97 4.46
N SER A 20 -18.70 -21.07 3.76
CA SER A 20 -18.65 -21.12 2.29
C SER A 20 -19.97 -20.79 1.59
N SER A 21 -21.10 -20.85 2.30
CA SER A 21 -22.43 -20.47 1.81
C SER A 21 -22.79 -19.01 2.14
N LEU A 22 -21.82 -18.20 2.56
CA LEU A 22 -21.99 -16.79 2.97
C LEU A 22 -22.95 -16.60 4.17
N SER A 23 -23.18 -17.65 4.96
CA SER A 23 -23.94 -17.53 6.21
C SER A 23 -23.00 -17.09 7.34
N VAL A 24 -23.45 -16.13 8.14
CA VAL A 24 -22.68 -15.61 9.28
C VAL A 24 -22.54 -16.70 10.35
N ILE A 25 -21.29 -17.00 10.71
CA ILE A 25 -20.93 -17.89 11.83
C ILE A 25 -20.75 -17.03 13.09
N GLU A 26 -19.96 -15.96 12.99
CA GLU A 26 -19.70 -15.02 14.08
C GLU A 26 -19.69 -13.58 13.55
N SER A 27 -20.02 -12.63 14.42
CA SER A 27 -19.93 -11.20 14.15
C SER A 27 -19.40 -10.45 15.36
N VAL A 28 -18.48 -9.53 15.14
CA VAL A 28 -17.93 -8.66 16.18
C VAL A 28 -18.25 -7.22 15.82
N ARG A 29 -18.84 -6.50 16.78
CA ARG A 29 -19.07 -5.06 16.66
C ARG A 29 -17.77 -4.32 16.98
N THR A 30 -17.27 -3.56 16.02
CA THR A 30 -16.01 -2.79 16.13
C THR A 30 -16.25 -1.29 16.34
N GLY A 31 -17.49 -0.83 16.23
CA GLY A 31 -17.89 0.55 16.46
C GLY A 31 -19.40 0.80 16.37
N PRO A 32 -19.84 2.07 16.28
CA PRO A 32 -19.01 3.27 16.45
C PRO A 32 -18.54 3.42 17.89
N ILE A 33 -17.49 4.21 18.12
CA ILE A 33 -16.96 4.52 19.45
C ILE A 33 -16.71 6.02 19.62
N PRO A 34 -16.71 6.55 20.86
CA PRO A 34 -16.26 7.92 21.12
C PRO A 34 -14.78 8.06 20.74
N ASP A 35 -14.49 8.93 19.78
CA ASP A 35 -13.14 9.14 19.24
C ASP A 35 -13.02 10.55 18.65
N SER A 36 -11.79 11.02 18.46
CA SER A 36 -11.46 12.27 17.79
C SER A 36 -10.14 12.09 17.04
N PRO A 37 -9.94 12.74 15.87
CA PRO A 37 -8.63 12.81 15.24
C PRO A 37 -7.52 13.37 16.15
N LEU A 38 -7.87 14.05 17.25
CA LEU A 38 -6.92 14.53 18.25
C LEU A 38 -6.58 13.50 19.33
N CYS A 39 -7.29 12.38 19.42
CA CYS A 39 -7.00 11.30 20.37
C CYS A 39 -5.71 10.56 20.00
N SER A 40 -4.99 10.10 21.00
CA SER A 40 -3.87 9.19 20.77
C SER A 40 -4.36 7.83 20.25
N PRO A 41 -3.48 6.98 19.71
CA PRO A 41 -3.84 5.61 19.36
C PRO A 41 -4.35 4.76 20.55
N THR A 42 -4.06 5.16 21.79
CA THR A 42 -4.47 4.42 22.99
C THR A 42 -5.83 4.91 23.51
N ASP A 43 -5.93 6.21 23.77
CA ASP A 43 -7.11 6.83 24.36
C ASP A 43 -7.21 8.33 24.00
N CYS A 44 -8.31 8.94 24.45
CA CYS A 44 -8.59 10.36 24.31
C CYS A 44 -8.26 11.16 25.59
N SER A 45 -7.39 10.65 26.47
CA SER A 45 -7.03 11.36 27.70
C SER A 45 -6.32 12.68 27.36
N GLY A 46 -6.77 13.78 28.00
CA GLY A 46 -6.22 15.11 27.74
C GLY A 46 -6.70 15.79 26.46
N VAL A 47 -7.61 15.17 25.70
CA VAL A 47 -8.31 15.82 24.57
C VAL A 47 -9.53 16.56 25.10
N ASP A 48 -9.84 17.71 24.52
CA ASP A 48 -11.07 18.45 24.80
C ASP A 48 -12.30 17.58 24.49
N GLU A 49 -13.10 17.28 25.52
CA GLU A 49 -14.30 16.43 25.44
C GLU A 49 -15.29 16.91 24.37
N SER A 50 -15.34 18.20 24.07
CA SER A 50 -16.23 18.76 23.04
C SER A 50 -15.85 18.32 21.61
N THR A 51 -14.60 17.87 21.41
CA THR A 51 -14.12 17.36 20.12
C THR A 51 -14.33 15.86 19.96
N ILE A 52 -14.67 15.15 21.05
CA ILE A 52 -14.88 13.71 21.04
C ILE A 52 -16.30 13.43 20.57
N GLN A 53 -16.42 12.65 19.50
CA GLN A 53 -17.71 12.32 18.88
C GLN A 53 -17.81 10.82 18.62
N LEU A 54 -19.04 10.33 18.49
CA LEU A 54 -19.27 8.95 18.11
C LEU A 54 -18.87 8.75 16.64
N ARG A 55 -17.71 8.13 16.39
CA ARG A 55 -17.18 7.91 15.04
C ARG A 55 -17.32 6.45 14.62
N ASN A 56 -17.66 6.24 13.34
CA ASN A 56 -17.68 4.91 12.75
C ASN A 56 -16.25 4.35 12.65
N ASN A 57 -16.11 3.07 12.96
CA ASN A 57 -14.90 2.30 12.77
C ASN A 57 -14.95 1.55 11.44
N ILE A 58 -14.34 2.12 10.40
CA ILE A 58 -14.34 1.54 9.06
C ILE A 58 -13.13 0.64 8.93
N ASN A 59 -13.33 -0.61 8.54
CA ASN A 59 -12.23 -1.54 8.29
C ASN A 59 -11.35 -1.04 7.12
N LYS A 60 -10.04 -0.93 7.36
CA LYS A 60 -9.04 -0.51 6.37
C LYS A 60 -8.06 -1.63 6.00
N VAL A 61 -7.84 -2.56 6.93
CA VAL A 61 -6.94 -3.70 6.74
C VAL A 61 -7.66 -4.94 7.24
N LEU A 62 -7.66 -5.97 6.39
CA LEU A 62 -8.10 -7.31 6.74
C LEU A 62 -7.14 -8.31 6.08
N VAL A 63 -6.17 -8.78 6.85
CA VAL A 63 -5.15 -9.73 6.36
C VAL A 63 -5.33 -11.06 7.10
N VAL A 64 -5.33 -12.16 6.35
CA VAL A 64 -5.63 -13.53 6.83
C VAL A 64 -4.57 -14.08 7.81
N ASP A 65 -3.64 -13.24 8.27
CA ASP A 65 -2.76 -13.51 9.41
C ASP A 65 -3.30 -12.86 10.71
N GLU A 66 -4.63 -12.76 10.85
CA GLU A 66 -5.34 -12.24 12.04
C GLU A 66 -5.32 -10.71 12.23
N HIS A 67 -4.79 -9.92 11.29
CA HIS A 67 -4.60 -8.47 11.46
C HIS A 67 -5.76 -7.65 10.92
N ILE A 68 -6.39 -6.88 11.81
CA ILE A 68 -7.55 -6.06 11.49
C ILE A 68 -7.30 -4.64 11.98
N CYS A 69 -7.31 -3.68 11.05
CA CYS A 69 -7.11 -2.27 11.37
C CYS A 69 -8.34 -1.47 10.93
N GLY A 70 -8.70 -0.48 11.73
CA GLY A 70 -9.87 0.37 11.55
C GLY A 70 -9.50 1.85 11.42
N THR A 71 -10.48 2.73 11.25
CA THR A 71 -10.24 4.19 11.17
C THR A 71 -10.11 4.89 12.52
N VAL A 72 -10.70 4.33 13.56
CA VAL A 72 -10.64 4.90 14.92
C VAL A 72 -9.27 4.62 15.56
N HIS A 73 -8.98 5.29 16.69
CA HIS A 73 -7.70 5.11 17.39
C HIS A 73 -6.49 5.33 16.46
N GLN A 74 -6.56 6.36 15.61
CA GLN A 74 -5.51 6.74 14.67
C GLN A 74 -5.09 5.67 13.65
N GLY A 75 -5.97 4.72 13.34
CA GLY A 75 -5.61 3.63 12.42
C GLY A 75 -5.00 2.42 13.10
N ALA A 76 -5.25 2.23 14.40
CA ALA A 76 -4.70 1.12 15.17
C ALA A 76 -5.25 -0.25 14.73
N CYS A 77 -4.46 -1.29 15.00
CA CYS A 77 -4.78 -2.67 14.64
C CYS A 77 -5.01 -3.54 15.86
N ARG A 78 -5.81 -4.59 15.67
CA ARG A 78 -6.05 -5.66 16.62
C ARG A 78 -5.86 -7.01 15.94
N LYS A 79 -5.35 -7.98 16.71
CA LYS A 79 -5.23 -9.37 16.28
C LYS A 79 -6.49 -10.16 16.66
N HIS A 80 -7.12 -10.85 15.72
CA HIS A 80 -8.31 -11.68 15.93
C HIS A 80 -8.05 -13.13 15.55
N ARG A 81 -8.34 -14.07 16.45
CA ARG A 81 -8.08 -15.49 16.23
C ARG A 81 -8.86 -16.04 15.04
N LEU A 82 -8.20 -16.69 14.10
CA LEU A 82 -8.88 -17.35 12.98
C LEU A 82 -9.82 -18.45 13.48
N GLY A 83 -11.01 -18.51 12.88
CA GLY A 83 -12.06 -19.46 13.24
C GLY A 83 -12.86 -19.11 14.49
N ALA A 84 -12.42 -18.13 15.28
CA ALA A 84 -13.11 -17.60 16.45
C ALA A 84 -12.82 -16.10 16.59
N ILE A 85 -13.30 -15.28 15.64
CA ILE A 85 -13.01 -13.84 15.57
C ILE A 85 -13.45 -13.05 16.80
N ILE A 86 -14.32 -13.62 17.65
CA ILE A 86 -14.68 -13.03 18.95
C ILE A 86 -13.47 -12.99 19.91
N GLN A 87 -12.52 -13.92 19.77
CA GLN A 87 -11.27 -13.93 20.54
C GLN A 87 -10.27 -13.00 19.88
N SER A 88 -9.86 -11.95 20.58
CA SER A 88 -8.90 -10.96 20.08
C SER A 88 -7.91 -10.55 21.15
N ASP A 89 -6.71 -10.16 20.73
CA ASP A 89 -5.73 -9.52 21.58
C ASP A 89 -6.14 -8.07 21.91
N GLU A 90 -5.40 -7.42 22.80
CA GLU A 90 -5.57 -5.99 23.06
C GLU A 90 -5.28 -5.15 21.81
N LEU A 91 -5.88 -3.96 21.76
CA LEU A 91 -5.60 -3.00 20.68
C LEU A 91 -4.13 -2.57 20.77
N LEU A 92 -3.41 -2.65 19.65
CA LEU A 92 -2.03 -2.18 19.60
C LEU A 92 -2.04 -0.65 19.53
N PRO A 93 -1.39 0.06 20.46
CA PRO A 93 -1.40 1.53 20.52
C PRO A 93 -0.43 2.16 19.50
N LEU A 94 -0.53 1.73 18.24
CA LEU A 94 0.32 2.16 17.14
C LEU A 94 -0.56 2.57 15.95
N PRO A 95 -0.34 3.74 15.34
CA PRO A 95 -1.05 4.14 14.14
C PRO A 95 -0.46 3.36 12.94
N VAL A 96 -1.30 2.59 12.26
CA VAL A 96 -0.91 1.73 11.14
C VAL A 96 -1.65 2.08 9.86
N ALA A 97 -2.96 2.30 9.93
CA ALA A 97 -3.82 2.60 8.78
C ALA A 97 -4.17 4.09 8.68
N ALA A 98 -4.87 4.47 7.61
CA ALA A 98 -5.54 5.76 7.51
C ALA A 98 -6.68 5.86 8.55
N ASN A 99 -6.85 7.03 9.17
CA ASN A 99 -7.82 7.27 10.24
C ASN A 99 -9.14 7.93 9.74
N ASP A 100 -9.40 7.83 8.44
CA ASP A 100 -10.61 8.31 7.76
C ASP A 100 -11.10 7.32 6.69
N GLU A 101 -12.29 7.61 6.18
CA GLU A 101 -12.98 6.76 5.21
C GLU A 101 -12.29 6.73 3.85
N ASN A 102 -11.82 7.88 3.36
CA ASN A 102 -11.50 8.08 1.95
C ASN A 102 -10.00 7.89 1.64
N SER A 103 -9.10 8.11 2.59
CA SER A 103 -7.67 7.84 2.37
C SER A 103 -7.42 6.34 2.30
N SER A 104 -6.67 5.90 1.29
CA SER A 104 -6.42 4.49 1.07
C SER A 104 -5.47 3.89 2.11
N THR A 105 -5.59 2.59 2.32
CA THR A 105 -4.63 1.79 3.06
C THR A 105 -4.50 0.45 2.35
N LEU A 106 -3.29 0.12 1.95
CA LEU A 106 -2.93 -1.15 1.36
C LEU A 106 -2.09 -1.91 2.36
N ALA A 107 -2.44 -3.16 2.64
CA ALA A 107 -1.65 -4.02 3.51
C ALA A 107 -1.68 -5.48 3.03
N PHE A 108 -0.52 -6.12 3.00
CA PHE A 108 -0.39 -7.54 2.67
C PHE A 108 0.83 -8.16 3.35
N VAL A 109 0.75 -9.45 3.69
CA VAL A 109 1.92 -10.20 4.17
C VAL A 109 2.74 -10.64 2.96
N GLY A 110 4.05 -10.37 3.00
CA GLY A 110 4.99 -10.84 2.00
C GLY A 110 6.31 -11.29 2.62
N PRO A 111 7.16 -11.98 1.84
CA PRO A 111 8.48 -12.40 2.30
C PRO A 111 9.46 -11.24 2.33
N SER A 112 10.31 -11.22 3.36
CA SER A 112 11.47 -10.33 3.49
C SER A 112 12.74 -11.14 3.71
N ARG A 113 13.89 -10.58 3.32
CA ARG A 113 15.23 -11.16 3.45
C ARG A 113 16.19 -10.19 4.15
N TYR A 114 15.72 -9.55 5.21
CA TYR A 114 16.49 -8.54 5.93
C TYR A 114 17.66 -9.11 6.74
N ASN A 115 17.52 -10.37 7.17
CA ASN A 115 18.51 -11.10 7.96
C ASN A 115 19.27 -12.12 7.09
N GLY A 116 19.81 -11.66 5.95
CA GLY A 116 20.55 -12.49 5.01
C GLY A 116 19.63 -13.49 4.28
N ASN A 117 19.95 -14.78 4.36
CA ASN A 117 19.20 -15.82 3.62
C ASN A 117 17.91 -16.27 4.32
N ILE A 118 17.62 -15.78 5.53
CA ILE A 118 16.41 -16.15 6.27
C ILE A 118 15.24 -15.35 5.70
N ILE A 119 14.25 -16.09 5.16
CA ILE A 119 12.99 -15.52 4.71
C ILE A 119 12.08 -15.36 5.92
N GLN A 120 11.64 -14.13 6.19
CA GLN A 120 10.71 -13.82 7.28
C GLN A 120 9.46 -13.13 6.71
N PRO A 121 8.24 -13.53 7.12
CA PRO A 121 7.04 -12.81 6.74
C PRO A 121 7.00 -11.46 7.44
N VAL A 122 6.66 -10.41 6.70
CA VAL A 122 6.45 -9.06 7.22
C VAL A 122 5.16 -8.50 6.66
N LEU A 123 4.59 -7.54 7.38
CA LEU A 123 3.43 -6.80 6.89
C LEU A 123 3.91 -5.57 6.12
N TYR A 124 3.72 -5.58 4.81
CA TYR A 124 3.90 -4.40 3.98
C TYR A 124 2.66 -3.54 4.10
N VAL A 125 2.82 -2.27 4.49
CA VAL A 125 1.71 -1.32 4.68
C VAL A 125 2.02 -0.05 3.92
N ALA A 126 1.05 0.43 3.14
CA ALA A 126 1.11 1.71 2.47
C ALA A 126 -0.16 2.52 2.74
N VAL A 127 -0.01 3.81 3.04
CA VAL A 127 -1.09 4.62 3.63
C VAL A 127 -1.11 6.01 3.02
N THR A 128 -2.27 6.42 2.52
CA THR A 128 -2.50 7.81 2.14
C THR A 128 -2.61 8.68 3.39
N ASP A 129 -1.96 9.84 3.41
CA ASP A 129 -2.14 10.78 4.52
C ASP A 129 -3.57 11.35 4.51
N SER A 130 -4.29 11.19 5.63
CA SER A 130 -5.62 11.75 5.83
C SER A 130 -5.61 13.24 6.15
N ARG A 131 -4.47 13.76 6.64
CA ARG A 131 -4.31 15.13 7.17
C ARG A 131 -5.16 15.39 8.42
N LEU A 132 -5.62 14.33 9.08
CA LEU A 132 -6.49 14.42 10.24
C LEU A 132 -5.72 14.15 11.53
N GLY A 133 -5.43 15.23 12.27
CA GLY A 133 -4.83 15.18 13.58
C GLY A 133 -3.30 15.06 13.58
N PRO A 134 -2.67 15.21 14.75
CA PRO A 134 -1.21 15.36 14.86
C PRO A 134 -0.44 14.03 14.72
N TYR A 135 -1.12 12.89 14.77
CA TYR A 135 -0.47 11.56 14.77
C TYR A 135 -0.17 11.03 13.37
N ARG A 136 -0.57 11.74 12.30
CA ARG A 136 -0.35 11.30 10.92
C ARG A 136 1.12 11.31 10.51
N ASP A 137 1.95 12.12 11.18
CA ASP A 137 3.40 12.12 10.99
C ASP A 137 4.07 10.83 11.44
N MET A 138 3.42 10.05 12.31
CA MET A 138 3.92 8.74 12.75
C MET A 138 3.60 7.61 11.77
N VAL A 139 2.77 7.86 10.75
CA VAL A 139 2.38 6.86 9.75
C VAL A 139 3.13 7.12 8.45
N PRO A 140 4.05 6.22 8.06
CA PRO A 140 4.76 6.38 6.81
C PRO A 140 3.89 6.14 5.59
N ALA A 141 4.31 6.70 4.47
CA ALA A 141 3.65 6.49 3.18
C ALA A 141 3.74 5.01 2.75
N ILE A 142 4.91 4.38 2.92
CA ILE A 142 5.12 2.93 2.78
C ILE A 142 6.03 2.43 3.91
N SER A 143 5.74 1.27 4.49
CA SER A 143 6.56 0.67 5.54
C SER A 143 6.52 -0.87 5.51
N SER A 144 7.59 -1.49 6.02
CA SER A 144 7.61 -2.89 6.44
C SER A 144 7.49 -2.98 7.94
N ARG A 145 6.52 -3.75 8.42
CA ARG A 145 6.23 -3.93 9.84
C ARG A 145 6.45 -5.37 10.28
N SER A 146 7.01 -5.53 11.47
CA SER A 146 7.33 -6.85 12.01
C SER A 146 6.07 -7.62 12.39
N LEU A 147 6.05 -8.91 12.05
CA LEU A 147 5.04 -9.86 12.51
C LEU A 147 5.57 -10.75 13.65
N GLU A 148 6.79 -10.48 14.13
CA GLU A 148 7.38 -11.18 15.26
C GLU A 148 6.63 -10.84 16.55
N SER A 149 6.27 -11.87 17.31
CA SER A 149 5.57 -11.70 18.59
C SER A 149 6.44 -10.97 19.61
N GLY A 150 5.80 -10.20 20.50
CA GLY A 150 6.46 -9.45 21.57
C GLY A 150 6.45 -7.95 21.34
N GLN A 151 7.45 -7.26 21.88
CA GLN A 151 7.46 -5.78 21.99
C GLN A 151 7.56 -5.05 20.63
N ARG A 152 7.99 -5.75 19.57
CA ARG A 152 8.16 -5.18 18.23
C ARG A 152 7.01 -5.52 17.28
N TYR A 153 5.95 -6.13 17.77
CA TYR A 153 4.83 -6.52 16.94
C TYR A 153 4.19 -5.30 16.26
N LEU A 154 4.07 -5.33 14.93
CA LEU A 154 3.65 -4.24 14.05
C LEU A 154 4.48 -2.95 14.11
N SER A 155 5.61 -2.94 14.81
CA SER A 155 6.56 -1.83 14.72
C SER A 155 7.20 -1.82 13.33
N ILE A 156 7.63 -0.64 12.88
CA ILE A 156 8.45 -0.51 11.67
C ILE A 156 9.75 -1.29 11.91
N ILE A 157 10.23 -1.99 10.90
CA ILE A 157 11.49 -2.73 10.99
C ILE A 157 12.64 -1.72 10.92
N GLU A 158 13.50 -1.76 11.94
CA GLU A 158 14.65 -0.87 12.08
C GLU A 158 15.93 -1.70 12.13
N LYS A 159 16.91 -1.37 11.28
CA LYS A 159 18.24 -1.99 11.30
C LYS A 159 19.25 -1.16 12.07
N SER A 160 19.11 0.16 12.04
CA SER A 160 19.92 1.13 12.77
C SER A 160 19.09 2.39 13.05
N PHE A 161 19.65 3.36 13.77
CA PHE A 161 18.94 4.62 14.09
C PHE A 161 18.49 5.40 12.84
N SER A 162 19.25 5.34 11.74
CA SER A 162 18.90 5.97 10.47
C SER A 162 18.25 5.01 9.47
N ASP A 163 18.47 3.71 9.62
CA ASP A 163 18.04 2.70 8.67
C ASP A 163 16.72 2.07 9.11
N THR A 164 15.63 2.65 8.62
CA THR A 164 14.27 2.18 8.87
C THR A 164 13.62 1.73 7.57
N ALA A 165 12.85 0.65 7.62
CA ALA A 165 12.24 0.02 6.45
C ALA A 165 10.96 0.79 6.03
N LYS A 166 11.12 2.06 5.65
CA LYS A 166 10.01 2.94 5.27
C LYS A 166 10.38 3.95 4.18
N VAL A 167 9.35 4.49 3.55
CA VAL A 167 9.39 5.65 2.65
C VAL A 167 8.36 6.65 3.17
N ASP A 168 8.80 7.90 3.29
CA ASP A 168 7.97 9.03 3.70
C ASP A 168 7.88 10.04 2.56
N ILE A 169 6.76 10.76 2.50
CA ILE A 169 6.64 11.97 1.68
C ILE A 169 7.16 13.13 2.54
N GLU A 170 7.96 14.00 1.94
CA GLU A 170 8.52 15.20 2.54
C GLU A 170 7.43 16.00 3.28
N ILE A 171 7.73 16.42 4.51
CA ILE A 171 6.72 16.98 5.42
C ILE A 171 6.00 18.20 4.84
N HIS A 172 6.72 19.05 4.11
CA HIS A 172 6.17 20.25 3.47
C HIS A 172 5.32 19.94 2.23
N MET A 173 5.34 18.69 1.75
CA MET A 173 4.54 18.21 0.62
C MET A 173 3.39 17.29 1.01
N LYS A 174 3.46 16.69 2.20
CA LYS A 174 2.54 15.66 2.69
C LYS A 174 1.07 16.08 2.68
N ASP A 175 0.79 17.37 2.92
CA ASP A 175 -0.58 17.91 2.94
C ASP A 175 -1.24 18.01 1.55
N TYR A 176 -0.46 18.05 0.46
CA TYR A 176 -1.00 18.32 -0.88
C TYR A 176 -0.65 17.26 -1.93
N PHE A 177 0.48 16.55 -1.77
CA PHE A 177 0.88 15.46 -2.64
C PHE A 177 0.44 14.14 -2.01
N LEU A 178 -0.81 13.77 -2.29
CA LEU A 178 -1.41 12.53 -1.79
C LEU A 178 -1.22 11.41 -2.81
N VAL A 179 -0.91 10.21 -2.30
CA VAL A 179 -0.75 8.99 -3.09
C VAL A 179 -1.86 8.02 -2.72
N ASN A 180 -2.60 7.55 -3.71
CA ASN A 180 -3.62 6.50 -3.54
C ASN A 180 -2.97 5.13 -3.81
N TYR A 181 -3.10 4.20 -2.88
CA TYR A 181 -2.50 2.86 -2.93
C TYR A 181 -3.58 1.84 -3.30
N ILE A 182 -3.46 1.28 -4.50
CA ILE A 182 -4.51 0.44 -5.08
C ILE A 182 -4.24 -1.05 -4.83
N TYR A 183 -3.02 -1.50 -5.13
CA TYR A 183 -2.69 -2.92 -5.10
C TYR A 183 -1.24 -3.17 -4.71
N GLY A 184 -0.98 -4.31 -4.08
CA GLY A 184 0.36 -4.70 -3.63
C GLY A 184 0.60 -6.18 -3.85
N PHE A 185 1.81 -6.53 -4.26
CA PHE A 185 2.20 -7.91 -4.48
C PHE A 185 3.70 -8.10 -4.32
N SER A 186 4.13 -9.36 -4.18
CA SER A 186 5.53 -9.75 -4.09
C SER A 186 5.91 -10.79 -5.13
N THR A 187 7.12 -10.63 -5.69
CA THR A 187 7.85 -11.66 -6.45
C THR A 187 8.92 -12.28 -5.54
N PRO A 188 9.78 -13.21 -5.98
CA PRO A 188 10.86 -13.72 -5.12
C PRO A 188 11.91 -12.68 -4.70
N ASP A 189 12.05 -11.60 -5.47
CA ASP A 189 13.14 -10.63 -5.33
C ASP A 189 12.63 -9.26 -4.88
N PHE A 190 11.39 -8.92 -5.26
CA PHE A 190 10.84 -7.58 -5.13
C PHE A 190 9.45 -7.57 -4.49
N VAL A 191 9.10 -6.39 -3.99
CA VAL A 191 7.79 -6.03 -3.48
C VAL A 191 7.33 -4.81 -4.24
N TYR A 192 6.09 -4.83 -4.71
CA TYR A 192 5.53 -3.80 -5.57
C TYR A 192 4.30 -3.16 -4.94
N PHE A 193 4.13 -1.87 -5.20
CA PHE A 193 2.96 -1.08 -4.80
C PHE A 193 2.46 -0.33 -6.03
N ALA A 194 1.24 -0.63 -6.46
CA ALA A 194 0.58 0.07 -7.55
C ALA A 194 -0.17 1.27 -6.98
N THR A 195 0.14 2.45 -7.49
CA THR A 195 -0.33 3.72 -6.95
C THR A 195 -0.94 4.61 -8.02
N VAL A 196 -1.82 5.52 -7.59
CA VAL A 196 -2.30 6.65 -8.38
C VAL A 196 -1.93 7.93 -7.65
N GLN A 197 -1.22 8.82 -8.32
CA GLN A 197 -0.71 10.07 -7.73
C GLN A 197 -0.65 11.19 -8.78
N LYS A 198 -0.47 12.42 -8.32
CA LYS A 198 -0.31 13.59 -9.20
C LYS A 198 0.93 13.41 -10.09
N ARG A 199 0.84 13.84 -11.34
CA ARG A 199 1.96 13.76 -12.29
C ARG A 199 3.16 14.60 -11.86
N SER A 200 2.90 15.69 -11.15
CA SER A 200 3.91 16.59 -10.61
C SER A 200 3.62 16.89 -9.15
N HIS A 201 4.68 17.01 -8.36
CA HIS A 201 4.61 17.56 -7.02
C HIS A 201 4.51 19.10 -7.04
N LEU A 202 4.81 19.76 -8.15
CA LEU A 202 4.71 21.21 -8.23
C LEU A 202 3.24 21.63 -8.36
N ARG A 203 2.76 22.45 -7.42
CA ARG A 203 1.39 22.99 -7.44
C ARG A 203 1.04 23.74 -8.72
N ALA A 204 2.02 24.43 -9.33
CA ALA A 204 1.83 25.14 -10.59
C ALA A 204 1.54 24.21 -11.79
N LEU A 205 1.78 22.90 -11.64
CA LEU A 205 1.58 21.88 -12.67
C LEU A 205 0.45 20.91 -12.29
N GLU A 206 -0.48 21.32 -11.41
CA GLU A 206 -1.62 20.51 -11.01
C GLU A 206 -2.51 20.10 -12.21
N GLU A 207 -2.61 20.97 -13.21
CA GLU A 207 -3.31 20.73 -14.49
C GLU A 207 -2.69 19.58 -15.32
N TRP A 208 -1.54 19.03 -14.93
CA TRP A 208 -1.04 17.81 -15.57
C TRP A 208 -1.82 16.57 -15.14
N GLY A 209 -2.62 16.69 -14.08
CA GLY A 209 -3.51 15.66 -13.57
C GLY A 209 -2.76 14.51 -12.89
N PHE A 210 -3.31 13.31 -13.04
CA PHE A 210 -2.86 12.11 -12.34
C PHE A 210 -2.28 11.07 -13.31
N HIS A 211 -1.46 10.18 -12.77
CA HIS A 211 -1.00 8.97 -13.45
C HIS A 211 -0.99 7.78 -12.49
N SER A 212 -0.84 6.59 -13.07
CA SER A 212 -0.59 5.37 -12.31
C SER A 212 0.90 5.05 -12.31
N ARG A 213 1.43 4.64 -11.17
CA ARG A 213 2.81 4.16 -11.04
C ARG A 213 2.85 2.79 -10.41
N LEU A 214 3.97 2.12 -10.65
CA LEU A 214 4.37 0.95 -9.91
C LEU A 214 5.64 1.32 -9.15
N ALA A 215 5.54 1.36 -7.84
CA ALA A 215 6.67 1.46 -6.94
C ALA A 215 7.22 0.07 -6.65
N ARG A 216 8.52 -0.03 -6.40
CA ARG A 216 9.20 -1.29 -6.10
C ARG A 216 10.31 -1.11 -5.08
N VAL A 217 10.42 -2.05 -4.17
CA VAL A 217 11.54 -2.21 -3.23
C VAL A 217 12.01 -3.66 -3.24
N CYS A 218 13.27 -3.89 -2.91
CA CYS A 218 13.78 -5.26 -2.82
C CYS A 218 13.49 -5.88 -1.47
N GLN A 219 13.24 -7.18 -1.48
CA GLN A 219 12.95 -7.93 -0.25
C GLN A 219 14.16 -8.01 0.69
N SER A 220 15.37 -7.91 0.15
CA SER A 220 16.61 -7.93 0.92
C SER A 220 17.04 -6.56 1.43
N ASP A 221 16.28 -5.49 1.16
CA ASP A 221 16.63 -4.12 1.53
C ASP A 221 15.82 -3.63 2.75
N PRO A 222 16.37 -3.73 3.98
CA PRO A 222 15.71 -3.24 5.19
C PRO A 222 15.76 -1.72 5.34
N THR A 223 16.34 -1.01 4.37
CA THR A 223 16.58 0.44 4.42
C THR A 223 15.79 1.21 3.37
N TYR A 224 15.10 0.49 2.47
CA TYR A 224 14.31 1.07 1.37
C TYR A 224 15.11 1.99 0.42
N ASN A 225 16.45 1.93 0.45
CA ASN A 225 17.35 2.64 -0.46
C ASN A 225 17.21 2.21 -1.94
N THR A 226 16.61 1.05 -2.17
CA THR A 226 16.33 0.46 -3.49
C THR A 226 14.94 0.84 -4.02
N TYR A 227 14.20 1.69 -3.29
CA TYR A 227 12.91 2.19 -3.72
C TYR A 227 13.02 2.93 -5.05
N ALA A 228 12.18 2.53 -6.01
CA ALA A 228 12.08 3.15 -7.31
C ALA A 228 10.63 3.12 -7.79
N GLU A 229 10.28 4.02 -8.70
CA GLU A 229 8.95 4.08 -9.32
C GLU A 229 9.04 4.16 -10.84
N VAL A 230 8.15 3.45 -11.52
CA VAL A 230 7.93 3.56 -12.97
C VAL A 230 6.47 3.93 -13.24
N THR A 231 6.24 4.72 -14.28
CA THR A 231 4.88 5.03 -14.73
C THR A 231 4.31 3.84 -15.49
N VAL A 232 3.06 3.49 -15.19
CA VAL A 232 2.31 2.46 -15.91
C VAL A 232 1.31 3.16 -16.81
N GLU A 233 1.48 3.01 -18.12
CA GLU A 233 0.62 3.62 -19.13
C GLU A 233 -0.33 2.59 -19.72
N CYS A 234 -1.63 2.88 -19.69
CA CYS A 234 -2.67 2.12 -20.38
C CYS A 234 -3.28 3.03 -21.44
N VAL A 235 -3.02 2.73 -22.71
CA VAL A 235 -3.43 3.57 -23.84
C VAL A 235 -4.23 2.73 -24.82
N GLY A 236 -5.42 3.22 -25.17
CA GLY A 236 -6.30 2.57 -26.15
C GLY A 236 -5.74 2.65 -27.57
N PRO A 237 -6.21 1.81 -28.50
CA PRO A 237 -5.81 1.86 -29.92
C PRO A 237 -6.12 3.20 -30.61
N ASP A 238 -7.08 3.95 -30.05
CA ASP A 238 -7.48 5.30 -30.45
C ASP A 238 -6.60 6.40 -29.87
N GLY A 239 -5.58 6.04 -29.08
CA GLY A 239 -4.71 6.99 -28.36
C GLY A 239 -5.30 7.52 -27.05
N GLN A 240 -6.49 7.06 -26.64
CA GLN A 240 -7.09 7.47 -25.38
C GLN A 240 -6.25 6.97 -24.20
N GLN A 241 -5.88 7.87 -23.29
CA GLN A 241 -5.14 7.52 -22.08
C GLN A 241 -6.11 7.12 -20.95
N TYR A 242 -5.83 5.99 -20.32
CA TYR A 242 -6.51 5.51 -19.12
C TYR A 242 -5.52 5.59 -17.96
N SER A 243 -5.43 6.77 -17.34
CA SER A 243 -4.36 7.11 -16.41
C SER A 243 -4.59 6.67 -14.97
N LEU A 244 -5.82 6.30 -14.60
CA LEU A 244 -6.21 6.01 -13.22
C LEU A 244 -6.44 4.51 -13.02
N LEU A 245 -5.50 3.83 -12.37
CA LEU A 245 -5.67 2.45 -11.94
C LEU A 245 -6.76 2.37 -10.87
N GLN A 246 -7.74 1.51 -11.09
CA GLN A 246 -8.89 1.30 -10.19
C GLN A 246 -8.73 0.01 -9.37
N ASP A 247 -8.21 -1.05 -9.99
CA ASP A 247 -7.91 -2.32 -9.34
C ASP A 247 -6.82 -3.05 -10.13
N ALA A 248 -6.13 -3.99 -9.49
CA ALA A 248 -5.12 -4.81 -10.13
C ALA A 248 -5.04 -6.21 -9.54
N ALA A 249 -4.52 -7.13 -10.34
CA ALA A 249 -4.28 -8.50 -9.93
C ALA A 249 -3.00 -9.04 -10.57
N LEU A 250 -2.29 -9.88 -9.80
CA LEU A 250 -1.20 -10.70 -10.32
C LEU A 250 -1.76 -12.07 -10.70
N ILE A 251 -1.76 -12.40 -11.99
CA ILE A 251 -2.32 -13.66 -12.51
C ILE A 251 -1.23 -14.55 -13.11
N GLU A 252 -1.47 -15.85 -13.18
CA GLU A 252 -0.62 -16.76 -13.98
C GLU A 252 -1.14 -16.86 -15.41
N ALA A 253 -0.26 -16.70 -16.39
CA ALA A 253 -0.61 -16.82 -17.80
C ALA A 253 -0.98 -18.28 -18.16
N GLY A 254 -2.21 -18.48 -18.67
CA GLY A 254 -2.58 -19.72 -19.34
C GLY A 254 -1.77 -19.93 -20.63
N ASN A 255 -1.79 -21.14 -21.19
CA ASN A 255 -0.94 -21.51 -22.34
C ASN A 255 -1.12 -20.58 -23.56
N GLU A 256 -2.36 -20.26 -23.92
CA GLU A 256 -2.66 -19.40 -25.08
C GLU A 256 -2.20 -17.96 -24.87
N LEU A 257 -2.49 -17.38 -23.71
CA LEU A 257 -2.06 -16.02 -23.35
C LEU A 257 -0.54 -15.93 -23.28
N ALA A 258 0.11 -16.94 -22.68
CA ALA A 258 1.57 -17.02 -22.62
C ALA A 258 2.20 -17.05 -24.02
N HIS A 259 1.63 -17.83 -24.94
CA HIS A 259 2.08 -17.88 -26.33
C HIS A 259 1.90 -16.54 -27.05
N SER A 260 0.75 -15.88 -26.89
CA SER A 260 0.48 -14.57 -27.49
C SER A 260 1.44 -13.48 -26.98
N LEU A 261 1.78 -13.52 -25.68
CA LEU A 261 2.71 -12.57 -25.04
C LEU A 261 4.18 -12.99 -25.15
N ARG A 262 4.47 -14.14 -25.79
CA ARG A 262 5.83 -14.71 -25.92
C ARG A 262 6.54 -14.91 -24.58
N VAL A 263 5.78 -15.28 -23.55
CA VAL A 263 6.29 -15.63 -22.22
C VAL A 263 6.12 -17.12 -21.96
N LYS A 264 6.75 -17.63 -20.89
CA LYS A 264 6.59 -19.03 -20.50
C LYS A 264 5.16 -19.27 -19.96
N PRO A 265 4.59 -20.46 -20.16
CA PRO A 265 3.36 -20.84 -19.46
C PRO A 265 3.51 -20.64 -17.96
N ARG A 266 2.44 -20.19 -17.29
CA ARG A 266 2.42 -19.84 -15.86
C ARG A 266 3.32 -18.67 -15.45
N SER A 267 3.89 -17.94 -16.40
CA SER A 267 4.52 -16.64 -16.09
C SER A 267 3.50 -15.72 -15.42
N LYS A 268 3.93 -15.05 -14.35
CA LYS A 268 3.11 -14.06 -13.66
C LYS A 268 2.95 -12.81 -14.53
N LEU A 269 1.73 -12.28 -14.60
CA LEU A 269 1.36 -11.09 -15.35
C LEU A 269 0.67 -10.10 -14.40
N PHE A 270 1.03 -8.83 -14.51
CA PHE A 270 0.33 -7.76 -13.81
C PHE A 270 -0.82 -7.29 -14.71
N VAL A 271 -2.05 -7.40 -14.22
CA VAL A 271 -3.26 -6.94 -14.92
C VAL A 271 -3.86 -5.80 -14.11
N GLY A 272 -4.13 -4.68 -14.77
CA GLY A 272 -4.78 -3.53 -14.16
C GLY A 272 -6.06 -3.15 -14.89
N ALA A 273 -7.10 -2.83 -14.13
CA ALA A 273 -8.28 -2.15 -14.62
C ALA A 273 -8.08 -0.63 -14.44
N PHE A 274 -8.14 0.12 -15.53
CA PHE A 274 -7.90 1.56 -15.56
C PHE A 274 -9.14 2.31 -16.02
N SER A 275 -9.31 3.53 -15.53
CA SER A 275 -10.27 4.50 -16.06
C SER A 275 -9.56 5.70 -16.66
N ALA A 276 -10.23 6.36 -17.61
CA ALA A 276 -9.86 7.72 -17.97
C ALA A 276 -10.12 8.65 -16.76
N ALA A 277 -9.39 9.75 -16.70
CA ALA A 277 -9.62 10.80 -15.71
C ALA A 277 -10.64 11.81 -16.24
N ILE A 278 -11.53 12.28 -15.36
CA ILE A 278 -12.34 13.46 -15.65
C ILE A 278 -11.44 14.69 -15.49
N GLU A 279 -11.16 15.34 -16.63
CA GLU A 279 -10.27 16.50 -16.72
C GLU A 279 -8.89 16.20 -16.10
N HIS A 280 -8.47 16.99 -15.11
CA HIS A 280 -7.18 16.88 -14.43
C HIS A 280 -7.32 16.30 -13.01
N THR A 281 -8.47 15.68 -12.69
CA THR A 281 -8.78 15.19 -11.35
C THR A 281 -8.41 13.71 -11.15
N SER A 282 -8.48 13.24 -9.90
CA SER A 282 -8.40 11.82 -9.57
C SER A 282 -9.76 11.10 -9.71
N THR A 283 -10.76 11.75 -10.30
CA THR A 283 -12.11 11.20 -10.46
C THR A 283 -12.17 10.31 -11.70
N PRO A 284 -12.61 9.04 -11.58
CA PRO A 284 -12.73 8.14 -12.70
C PRO A 284 -13.89 8.52 -13.64
N ASP A 285 -13.63 8.50 -14.94
CA ASP A 285 -14.64 8.52 -15.99
C ASP A 285 -15.24 7.11 -16.18
N THR A 286 -16.45 7.05 -16.74
CA THR A 286 -17.13 5.83 -17.22
C THR A 286 -16.34 5.03 -18.26
N ARG A 287 -15.41 5.66 -18.98
CA ARG A 287 -14.53 4.99 -19.94
C ARG A 287 -13.42 4.25 -19.21
N SER A 288 -13.36 2.93 -19.40
CA SER A 288 -12.38 2.06 -18.75
C SER A 288 -11.71 1.10 -19.72
N ALA A 289 -10.51 0.64 -19.36
CA ALA A 289 -9.73 -0.33 -20.12
C ALA A 289 -9.04 -1.32 -19.17
N ILE A 290 -8.77 -2.53 -19.66
CA ILE A 290 -7.94 -3.51 -18.97
C ILE A 290 -6.62 -3.62 -19.72
N CYS A 291 -5.51 -3.40 -19.02
CA CYS A 291 -4.17 -3.53 -19.58
C CYS A 291 -3.41 -4.66 -18.87
N ILE A 292 -2.60 -5.39 -19.64
CA ILE A 292 -1.81 -6.52 -19.19
C ILE A 292 -0.33 -6.19 -19.42
N TYR A 293 0.48 -6.41 -18.40
CA TYR A 293 1.91 -6.13 -18.41
C TYR A 293 2.68 -7.38 -17.99
N THR A 294 3.70 -7.74 -18.76
CA THR A 294 4.60 -8.81 -18.33
C THR A 294 5.52 -8.27 -17.24
N LEU A 295 5.82 -9.09 -16.23
CA LEU A 295 6.81 -8.69 -15.22
C LEU A 295 8.19 -8.44 -15.84
N GLN A 296 8.51 -9.12 -16.94
CA GLN A 296 9.76 -8.91 -17.67
C GLN A 296 9.88 -7.48 -18.22
N GLU A 297 8.83 -6.95 -18.85
CA GLU A 297 8.81 -5.57 -19.37
C GLU A 297 8.89 -4.54 -18.24
N ILE A 298 8.15 -4.78 -17.16
CA ILE A 298 8.20 -3.94 -15.95
C ILE A 298 9.64 -3.87 -15.42
N GLU A 299 10.28 -5.02 -15.25
CA GLU A 299 11.65 -5.11 -14.73
C GLU A 299 12.67 -4.47 -15.68
N GLN A 300 12.50 -4.65 -17.00
CA GLN A 300 13.32 -3.97 -17.99
C GLN A 300 13.18 -2.44 -17.90
N LYS A 301 11.97 -1.92 -17.64
CA LYS A 301 11.74 -0.47 -17.46
C LYS A 301 12.40 0.07 -16.20
N PHE A 302 12.32 -0.65 -15.08
CA PHE A 302 13.08 -0.29 -13.88
C PHE A 302 14.59 -0.27 -14.15
N ALA A 303 15.13 -1.34 -14.76
CA ALA A 303 16.55 -1.44 -15.07
C ALA A 303 17.03 -0.33 -16.02
N GLN A 304 16.25 -0.03 -17.06
CA GLN A 304 16.52 1.07 -18.00
C GLN A 304 16.58 2.42 -17.27
N ASN A 305 15.57 2.73 -16.44
CA ASN A 305 15.52 4.02 -15.73
C ASN A 305 16.68 4.16 -14.73
N ILE A 306 17.01 3.10 -14.01
CA ILE A 306 18.15 3.06 -13.09
C ILE A 306 19.46 3.26 -13.86
N HIS A 307 19.64 2.58 -14.99
CA HIS A 307 20.84 2.71 -15.83
C HIS A 307 21.00 4.11 -16.43
N MET A 308 19.91 4.73 -16.90
CA MET A 308 19.92 6.11 -17.41
C MET A 308 20.37 7.11 -16.34
N CYS A 309 20.00 6.87 -15.08
CA CYS A 309 20.51 7.67 -13.97
C CYS A 309 22.04 7.49 -13.85
N TYR A 310 22.54 6.26 -13.72
CA TYR A 310 23.98 6.03 -13.52
C TYR A 310 24.87 6.52 -14.67
N ASN A 311 24.35 6.51 -15.90
CA ASN A 311 25.06 7.02 -17.07
C ASN A 311 24.88 8.55 -17.25
N GLY A 312 24.29 9.25 -16.28
CA GLY A 312 24.12 10.71 -16.29
C GLY A 312 23.16 11.26 -17.35
N SER A 313 22.38 10.39 -18.01
CA SER A 313 21.38 10.80 -19.00
C SER A 313 20.16 11.47 -18.34
N ILE A 314 19.90 11.12 -17.08
CA ILE A 314 18.92 11.76 -16.22
C ILE A 314 19.67 12.27 -14.99
N THR A 315 19.56 13.57 -14.71
CA THR A 315 20.33 14.26 -13.66
C THR A 315 19.65 14.26 -12.29
N THR A 316 18.37 13.89 -12.21
CA THR A 316 17.60 13.86 -10.96
C THR A 316 16.79 12.58 -10.84
N ARG A 317 16.57 12.10 -9.61
CA ARG A 317 15.73 10.91 -9.37
C ARG A 317 14.25 11.13 -9.71
N ASN A 318 13.84 12.38 -9.96
CA ASN A 318 12.46 12.77 -10.25
C ASN A 318 11.45 12.20 -9.24
N MET A 319 11.84 12.27 -7.96
CA MET A 319 11.09 11.82 -6.77
C MET A 319 11.28 12.85 -5.64
N ASP A 320 11.22 14.14 -5.98
CA ASP A 320 11.52 15.23 -5.06
C ASP A 320 10.58 15.28 -3.84
N TYR A 321 9.41 14.65 -3.96
CA TYR A 321 8.44 14.50 -2.88
C TYR A 321 8.84 13.46 -1.82
N ILE A 322 9.83 12.61 -2.05
CA ILE A 322 10.31 11.62 -1.04
C ILE A 322 11.59 12.09 -0.35
N ALA A 323 12.54 12.62 -1.12
CA ALA A 323 13.88 12.88 -0.60
C ALA A 323 14.44 14.26 -1.03
N GLY A 324 13.59 15.13 -1.57
CA GLY A 324 14.01 16.36 -2.22
C GLY A 324 14.81 16.12 -3.51
N ASN A 325 15.38 17.20 -4.05
CA ASN A 325 16.19 17.15 -5.25
C ASN A 325 17.58 16.56 -4.95
N ILE A 326 17.65 15.22 -4.91
CA ILE A 326 18.91 14.49 -4.75
C ILE A 326 19.51 14.26 -6.16
N PRO A 327 20.68 14.86 -6.46
CA PRO A 327 21.33 14.72 -7.77
C PRO A 327 21.96 13.33 -7.99
N ASN A 328 22.06 12.51 -6.94
CA ASN A 328 22.74 11.21 -6.97
C ASN A 328 21.76 10.06 -7.21
N CYS A 329 22.13 9.13 -8.09
CA CYS A 329 21.37 7.90 -8.36
C CYS A 329 21.32 6.94 -7.16
N PRO A 330 20.49 5.88 -7.23
CA PRO A 330 20.59 4.65 -6.48
C PRO A 330 21.86 4.48 -5.64
N ALA A 331 21.87 4.50 -4.30
CA ALA A 331 23.12 4.10 -3.62
C ALA A 331 23.37 2.58 -3.76
N LYS A 332 22.28 1.81 -3.89
CA LYS A 332 22.28 0.36 -4.04
C LYS A 332 21.28 -0.06 -5.12
N VAL A 333 21.71 -0.97 -5.99
CA VAL A 333 20.85 -1.71 -6.90
C VAL A 333 20.72 -3.12 -6.35
N CYS A 334 19.55 -3.72 -6.46
CA CYS A 334 19.42 -5.10 -6.04
C CYS A 334 20.11 -6.05 -7.00
N PRO A 335 20.92 -6.97 -6.48
CA PRO A 335 21.49 -8.02 -7.30
C PRO A 335 20.33 -8.89 -7.82
N SER A 336 20.28 -9.05 -9.13
CA SER A 336 19.39 -9.95 -9.86
C SER A 336 19.69 -11.41 -9.57
#